data_AF-A0A3D0Y8I3-F1
#
_entry.id   AF-A0A3D0Y8I3-F1
#
_cell.length_a   1.000
_cell.length_b   1.000
_cell.length_c   1.000
_cell.angle_alpha   90.00
_cell.angle_beta   90.00
_cell.angle_gamma   90.00
#
_symmetry.space_group_name_H-M   'P 1'
#
loop_
_entity.id
_entity.type
_entity.pdbx_description
1 polymer ?
#
loop_
_entity_poly.entity_id
_entity_poly.type
_entity_poly.pdbx_seq_one_letter_code
_entity_poly.pdbx_strand_id
1 'polypeptide(L)'
;MKKSIKKTIKFKQTCNLSYEKSNTNSADMQLKDINGYSWVKMSNKDKNDVVNLVLYTWKEANIKLKVNAEWFIQNLEAYYGEDYTNNGKLIETMSMLAAGGDKFIK
;
A
#
# COMPACT_ATOMS: atom_id res chain seq x y z
N MET A 1 20.09 27.24 -19.15
CA MET A 1 19.36 26.00 -19.48
C MET A 1 19.14 25.20 -18.20
N LYS A 2 17.89 25.08 -17.71
CA LYS A 2 17.60 24.35 -16.45
C LYS A 2 17.64 22.85 -16.72
N LYS A 3 18.61 22.14 -16.14
CA LYS A 3 18.70 20.66 -16.19
C LYS A 3 17.61 20.09 -15.26
N SER A 4 16.57 19.50 -15.85
CA SER A 4 15.57 18.73 -15.09
C SER A 4 16.19 17.43 -14.61
N ILE A 5 16.49 17.35 -13.32
CA ILE A 5 16.95 16.13 -12.66
C ILE A 5 15.71 15.25 -12.44
N LYS A 6 15.55 14.21 -13.27
CA LYS A 6 14.58 13.15 -13.01
C LYS A 6 15.06 12.36 -11.79
N LYS A 7 14.49 12.63 -10.62
CA LYS A 7 14.69 11.80 -9.42
C LYS A 7 13.95 10.47 -9.63
N THR A 8 14.66 9.47 -10.14
CA THR A 8 14.17 8.11 -10.16
C THR A 8 14.23 7.56 -8.74
N ILE A 9 13.09 7.54 -8.05
CA ILE A 9 12.94 6.88 -6.75
C ILE A 9 13.01 5.38 -7.02
N LYS A 10 14.19 4.79 -6.82
CA LYS A 10 14.34 3.34 -6.77
C LYS A 10 13.88 2.86 -5.40
N PHE A 11 12.69 2.28 -5.32
CA PHE A 11 12.26 1.53 -4.15
C PHE A 11 13.25 0.37 -3.94
N LYS A 12 14.16 0.48 -2.97
CA LYS A 12 14.95 -0.65 -2.52
C LYS A 12 14.02 -1.60 -1.79
N GLN A 13 13.55 -2.60 -2.53
CA GLN A 13 12.76 -3.69 -2.00
C GLN A 13 13.67 -4.68 -1.29
N THR A 14 13.90 -4.44 -0.01
CA THR A 14 14.44 -5.46 0.90
C THR A 14 13.72 -5.34 2.24
N CYS A 15 12.45 -5.75 2.26
CA CYS A 15 11.80 -6.13 3.51
C CYS A 15 11.62 -7.65 3.45
N ASN A 16 12.65 -8.38 3.92
CA ASN A 16 12.44 -9.74 4.40
C ASN A 16 11.67 -9.63 5.71
N LEU A 17 10.37 -9.88 5.65
CA LEU A 17 9.57 -10.12 6.83
C LEU A 17 9.19 -11.59 6.79
N SER A 18 9.85 -12.39 7.64
CA SER A 18 9.28 -13.68 8.04
C SER A 18 7.98 -13.38 8.77
N TYR A 19 6.86 -13.62 8.11
CA TYR A 19 5.59 -13.77 8.79
C TYR A 19 5.78 -14.95 9.75
N GLU A 20 5.77 -14.73 11.07
CA GLU A 20 5.68 -15.85 11.99
C GLU A 20 4.36 -16.56 11.73
N LYS A 21 4.53 -17.68 11.03
CA LYS A 21 3.57 -18.67 10.58
C LYS A 21 2.57 -19.00 11.69
N SER A 22 1.40 -18.38 11.65
CA SER A 22 0.18 -19.06 12.09
C SER A 22 -0.31 -19.94 10.94
N ASN A 23 -0.57 -21.19 11.27
CA ASN A 23 -0.47 -22.34 10.38
C ASN A 23 -1.58 -22.38 9.31
N THR A 24 -1.35 -21.83 8.12
CA THR A 24 -2.00 -22.26 6.86
C THR A 24 -1.11 -21.94 5.65
N ASN A 25 -1.11 -22.81 4.64
CA ASN A 25 -0.23 -22.80 3.47
C ASN A 25 -0.43 -21.56 2.57
N SER A 26 0.20 -20.44 2.90
CA SER A 26 0.21 -19.23 2.08
C SER A 26 1.65 -18.82 1.81
N ALA A 27 2.03 -18.81 0.53
CA ALA A 27 3.34 -18.33 0.06
C ALA A 27 3.65 -16.92 0.59
N ASP A 28 4.93 -16.64 0.83
CA ASP A 28 5.44 -15.31 1.24
C ASP A 28 5.06 -14.23 0.23
N MET A 29 3.91 -13.59 0.42
CA MET A 29 3.44 -12.53 -0.48
C MET A 29 4.14 -11.21 -0.14
N GLN A 30 4.91 -10.67 -1.09
CA GLN A 30 5.57 -9.37 -0.90
C GLN A 30 4.56 -8.24 -1.04
N LEU A 31 4.77 -7.12 -0.33
CA LEU A 31 3.90 -5.93 -0.36
C LEU A 31 3.61 -5.40 -1.78
N LYS A 32 4.56 -5.57 -2.70
CA LYS A 32 4.43 -5.16 -4.12
C LYS A 32 3.48 -6.03 -4.95
N ASP A 33 3.20 -7.25 -4.48
CA ASP A 33 2.45 -8.26 -5.20
C ASP A 33 0.98 -8.27 -4.73
N ILE A 34 0.67 -7.50 -3.70
CA ILE A 34 -0.69 -7.30 -3.20
C ILE A 34 -1.48 -6.47 -4.21
N ASN A 35 -2.58 -7.03 -4.67
CA ASN A 35 -3.53 -6.42 -5.60
C ASN A 35 -4.97 -6.55 -5.05
N GLY A 36 -5.96 -6.18 -5.85
CA GLY A 36 -7.37 -6.27 -5.47
C GLY A 36 -7.84 -7.68 -5.08
N TYR A 37 -7.39 -8.70 -5.80
CA TYR A 37 -7.72 -10.08 -5.47
C TYR A 37 -7.19 -10.49 -4.09
N SER A 38 -5.93 -10.16 -3.79
CA SER A 38 -5.35 -10.42 -2.47
C SER A 38 -6.06 -9.60 -1.38
N TRP A 39 -6.38 -8.34 -1.67
CA TRP A 39 -7.06 -7.43 -0.74
C TRP A 39 -8.43 -7.96 -0.31
N VAL A 40 -9.28 -8.35 -1.26
CA VAL A 40 -10.64 -8.85 -0.98
C VAL A 40 -10.61 -10.12 -0.12
N LYS A 41 -9.56 -10.93 -0.26
CA LYS A 41 -9.37 -12.17 0.51
C LYS A 41 -8.73 -11.97 1.89
N MET A 42 -8.23 -10.78 2.19
CA MET A 42 -7.59 -10.50 3.49
C MET A 42 -8.62 -10.31 4.60
N SER A 43 -8.24 -10.75 5.80
CA SER A 43 -8.98 -10.37 7.02
C SER A 43 -8.83 -8.87 7.29
N ASN A 44 -9.75 -8.30 8.07
CA ASN A 44 -9.65 -6.89 8.49
C ASN A 44 -8.35 -6.59 9.24
N LYS A 45 -7.81 -7.57 9.98
CA LYS A 45 -6.52 -7.45 10.65
C LYS A 45 -5.38 -7.35 9.62
N ASP A 46 -5.34 -8.25 8.64
CA ASP A 46 -4.29 -8.26 7.62
C ASP A 46 -4.33 -6.98 6.76
N LYS A 47 -5.54 -6.51 6.40
CA LYS A 47 -5.73 -5.22 5.71
C LYS A 47 -5.11 -4.07 6.51
N ASN A 48 -5.34 -4.04 7.82
CA ASN A 48 -4.80 -3.03 8.72
C ASN A 48 -3.26 -3.11 8.81
N ASP A 49 -2.71 -4.30 9.00
CA ASP A 49 -1.27 -4.54 9.10
C ASP A 49 -0.54 -4.10 7.81
N VAL A 50 -1.07 -4.49 6.65
CA VAL A 50 -0.48 -4.17 5.35
C VAL A 50 -0.55 -2.66 5.05
N VAL A 51 -1.69 -2.00 5.32
CA VAL A 51 -1.81 -0.55 5.13
C VAL A 51 -0.84 0.20 6.05
N ASN A 52 -0.73 -0.19 7.32
CA ASN A 52 0.22 0.41 8.25
C ASN A 52 1.66 0.21 7.82
N LEU A 53 2.00 -0.94 7.22
CA LEU A 53 3.32 -1.16 6.65
C LEU A 53 3.62 -0.19 5.51
N VAL A 54 2.67 0.05 4.59
CA VAL A 54 2.84 1.07 3.54
C VAL A 54 3.04 2.45 4.15
N LEU A 55 2.21 2.84 5.13
CA LEU A 55 2.34 4.14 5.80
C LEU A 55 3.68 4.30 6.52
N TYR A 56 4.17 3.24 7.16
CA TYR A 56 5.50 3.22 7.75
C TYR A 56 6.59 3.46 6.70
N THR A 57 6.53 2.77 5.56
CA THR A 57 7.52 2.99 4.48
C THR A 57 7.50 4.41 3.94
N TRP A 58 6.32 5.04 3.85
CA TRP A 58 6.18 6.42 3.42
C TRP A 58 6.74 7.39 4.47
N LYS A 59 6.48 7.14 5.75
CA LYS A 59 7.04 7.91 6.85
C LYS A 59 8.58 7.88 6.83
N GLU A 60 9.17 6.70 6.65
CA GLU A 60 10.63 6.54 6.51
C GLU A 60 11.19 7.27 5.28
N ALA A 61 10.39 7.38 4.21
CA ALA A 61 10.71 8.18 3.04
C ALA A 61 10.46 9.69 3.21
N ASN A 62 10.16 10.17 4.42
CA ASN A 62 9.76 11.55 4.74
C ASN A 62 8.50 12.04 3.98
N ILE A 63 7.65 11.12 3.54
CA ILE A 63 6.35 11.43 2.97
C ILE A 63 5.36 11.60 4.11
N LYS A 64 4.77 12.78 4.22
CA LYS A 64 3.80 13.12 5.26
C LYS A 64 2.38 13.14 4.69
N LEU A 65 1.44 12.58 5.46
CA LEU A 65 0.04 12.47 5.08
C LEU A 65 -0.87 13.14 6.13
N LYS A 66 -2.02 13.64 5.67
CA LYS A 66 -3.12 14.18 6.50
C LYS A 66 -4.10 13.09 6.97
N VAL A 67 -3.86 11.84 6.60
CA VAL A 67 -4.78 10.70 6.78
C VAL A 67 -4.06 9.53 7.43
N ASN A 68 -4.84 8.64 8.05
CA ASN A 68 -4.37 7.44 8.73
C ASN A 68 -4.75 6.16 7.95
N ALA A 69 -4.45 5.00 8.52
CA ALA A 69 -4.75 3.70 7.91
C ALA A 69 -6.25 3.48 7.65
N GLU A 70 -7.11 3.93 8.57
CA GLU A 70 -8.56 3.77 8.46
C GLU A 70 -9.11 4.43 7.19
N TRP A 71 -8.66 5.65 6.89
CA TRP A 71 -9.04 6.35 5.66
C TRP A 71 -8.64 5.54 4.41
N PHE A 72 -7.45 4.95 4.40
CA PHE A 72 -7.02 4.12 3.27
C PHE A 72 -7.86 2.85 3.16
N ILE A 73 -8.11 2.14 4.26
CA ILE A 73 -8.93 0.91 4.23
C ILE A 73 -10.30 1.21 3.61
N GLN A 74 -11.00 2.25 4.09
CA GLN A 74 -12.32 2.62 3.55
C GLN A 74 -12.28 2.91 2.03
N ASN A 75 -11.26 3.64 1.56
CA ASN A 75 -11.14 3.97 0.14
C ASN A 75 -10.68 2.76 -0.70
N LEU A 76 -9.90 1.84 -0.12
CA LEU A 76 -9.49 0.60 -0.78
C LEU A 76 -10.64 -0.40 -0.88
N GLU A 77 -11.52 -0.49 0.13
CA GLU A 77 -12.78 -1.23 0.02
C GLU A 77 -13.64 -0.68 -1.13
N ALA A 78 -13.81 0.65 -1.19
CA ALA A 78 -14.57 1.28 -2.26
C ALA A 78 -13.93 1.07 -3.65
N TYR A 79 -12.60 1.07 -3.73
CA TYR A 79 -11.87 0.91 -4.98
C TYR A 79 -11.88 -0.54 -5.48
N TYR A 80 -11.57 -1.51 -4.63
CA TYR A 80 -11.51 -2.92 -5.06
C TYR A 80 -12.89 -3.59 -5.12
N GLY A 81 -13.84 -3.11 -4.31
CA GLY A 81 -15.17 -3.69 -4.18
C GLY A 81 -15.14 -5.09 -3.58
N GLU A 82 -16.32 -5.71 -3.46
CA GLU A 82 -16.46 -7.08 -2.92
C GLU A 82 -16.03 -8.16 -3.93
N ASP A 83 -16.11 -7.88 -5.23
CA ASP A 83 -15.82 -8.83 -6.32
C ASP A 83 -14.47 -8.55 -7.04
N TYR A 84 -13.55 -7.81 -6.40
CA TYR A 84 -12.21 -7.48 -6.95
C TYR A 84 -12.21 -6.98 -8.41
N THR A 85 -13.16 -6.12 -8.79
CA THR A 85 -13.28 -5.65 -10.20
C THR A 85 -12.04 -4.89 -10.70
N ASN A 86 -11.21 -4.37 -9.79
CA ASN A 86 -9.99 -3.64 -10.08
C ASN A 86 -8.73 -4.42 -9.67
N ASN A 87 -7.79 -4.57 -10.61
CA ASN A 87 -6.54 -5.31 -10.39
C ASN A 87 -5.32 -4.42 -10.06
N GLY A 88 -5.55 -3.16 -9.68
CA GLY A 88 -4.48 -2.23 -9.30
C GLY A 88 -3.65 -2.77 -8.14
N LYS A 89 -2.34 -2.53 -8.13
CA LYS A 89 -1.48 -2.91 -7.00
C LYS A 89 -1.74 -2.01 -5.81
N LEU A 90 -1.70 -2.57 -4.61
CA LEU A 90 -2.07 -1.86 -3.39
C LEU A 90 -1.30 -0.54 -3.21
N ILE A 91 0.02 -0.56 -3.34
CA ILE A 91 0.87 0.64 -3.18
C ILE A 91 0.52 1.71 -4.22
N GLU A 92 0.27 1.31 -5.46
CA GLU A 92 -0.09 2.21 -6.56
C GLU A 92 -1.47 2.84 -6.31
N THR A 93 -2.45 2.02 -5.93
CA THR A 93 -3.80 2.48 -5.57
C THR A 93 -3.76 3.44 -4.38
N MET A 94 -3.03 3.11 -3.31
CA MET A 94 -2.86 4.01 -2.16
C MET A 94 -2.21 5.33 -2.58
N SER A 95 -1.18 5.30 -3.42
CA SER A 95 -0.52 6.51 -3.92
C SER A 95 -1.48 7.38 -4.73
N MET A 96 -2.30 6.76 -5.59
CA MET A 96 -3.32 7.42 -6.39
C MET A 96 -4.41 8.04 -5.52
N LEU A 97 -4.92 7.32 -4.51
CA LEU A 97 -5.91 7.82 -3.56
C LEU A 97 -5.38 9.01 -2.76
N ALA A 98 -4.14 8.91 -2.25
CA ALA A 98 -3.50 9.99 -1.51
C ALA A 98 -3.30 11.25 -2.36
N ALA A 99 -2.91 11.09 -3.63
CA ALA A 99 -2.75 12.19 -4.58
C ALA A 99 -4.08 12.82 -4.97
N GLY A 100 -5.06 12.01 -5.38
CA GLY A 100 -6.39 12.47 -5.79
C GLY A 100 -7.16 13.16 -4.67
N GLY A 101 -6.93 12.77 -3.40
CA GLY A 101 -7.55 13.38 -2.24
C GLY A 101 -6.82 14.59 -1.64
N ASP A 102 -5.71 15.05 -2.23
CA ASP A 102 -4.79 16.06 -1.67
C ASP A 102 -4.37 15.75 -0.21
N LYS A 103 -4.03 14.48 0.05
CA LYS A 103 -3.72 14.00 1.40
C LYS A 103 -2.25 14.16 1.77
N PHE A 104 -1.38 14.60 0.86
CA PHE A 104 0.01 14.89 1.20
C PHE A 104 0.14 16.22 1.96
N ILE A 105 1.06 16.25 2.93
CA ILE A 105 1.47 17.49 3.60
C ILE A 105 2.69 18.03 2.85
N LYS A 106 2.59 19.29 2.42
CA LYS A 106 3.69 20.03 1.76
C LYS A 106 4.72 20.52 2.78
#